data_AF-A0A9D1B2Q1-F1
#
_entry.id   AF-A0A9D1B2Q1-F1
#
_cell.length_a   1.000
_cell.length_b   1.000
_cell.length_c   1.000
_cell.angle_alpha   90.00
_cell.angle_beta   90.00
_cell.angle_gamma   90.00
#
_symmetry.space_group_name_H-M   'P 1'
#
loop_
_entity.id
_entity.type
_entity.pdbx_description
1 polymer ?
#
loop_
_entity_poly.entity_id
_entity_poly.type
_entity_poly.pdbx_seq_one_letter_code
_entity_poly.pdbx_strand_id
1 'polypeptide(L)'
;MAEGAEFRIDKRLARSAFERAADRYEEAAALQQEVEGRLLERLDLVRLEPRRILDLGAGTGRGSHALLQRYRGAQVVALDIALRMLQHTRRRGRWLRRPLCACGDAERLPFAAGAFDLVYSNLMLQWCTDLDVAFAELRRVLAPGGLLLFTTFGPDTLHELRGAWSEVDGHTHVNAFLDMHDIGDA
;
A
#
# COMPACT_ATOMS: atom_id res chain seq x y z
N MET A 1 1.54 -13.78 34.79
CA MET A 1 1.23 -14.09 33.38
C MET A 1 1.09 -12.74 32.70
N ALA A 2 2.12 -12.30 31.99
CA ALA A 2 2.06 -11.03 31.28
C ALA A 2 1.24 -11.26 30.01
N GLU A 3 0.08 -10.63 29.91
CA GLU A 3 -0.63 -10.48 28.64
C GLU A 3 0.38 -9.92 27.63
N GLY A 4 0.62 -10.67 26.55
CA GLY A 4 1.55 -10.28 25.50
C GLY A 4 1.14 -8.93 24.96
N ALA A 5 2.00 -7.93 25.09
CA ALA A 5 1.77 -6.62 24.51
C ALA A 5 1.48 -6.80 23.01
N GLU A 6 0.27 -6.42 22.61
CA GLU A 6 -0.18 -6.45 21.21
C GLU A 6 0.88 -5.78 20.34
N PHE A 7 1.51 -6.55 19.44
CA PHE A 7 2.53 -6.02 18.56
C PHE A 7 1.92 -4.94 17.66
N ARG A 8 2.39 -3.70 17.84
CA ARG A 8 1.94 -2.55 17.05
C ARG A 8 3.09 -1.98 16.23
N ILE A 9 2.81 -1.71 14.97
CA ILE A 9 3.76 -1.11 14.05
C ILE A 9 4.04 0.34 14.46
N ASP A 10 5.31 0.66 14.73
CA ASP A 10 5.72 2.06 14.82
C ASP A 10 5.88 2.64 13.41
N LYS A 11 4.88 3.41 12.98
CA LYS A 11 4.86 4.07 11.67
C LYS A 11 6.06 5.00 11.44
N ARG A 12 6.65 5.59 12.50
CA ARG A 12 7.83 6.46 12.35
C ARG A 12 9.07 5.64 12.02
N LEU A 13 9.22 4.48 12.64
CA LEU A 13 10.30 3.55 12.34
C LEU A 13 10.12 2.93 10.95
N ALA A 14 8.90 2.50 10.61
CA ALA A 14 8.58 1.98 9.28
C ALA A 14 8.87 3.02 8.19
N ARG A 15 8.35 4.25 8.33
CA ARG A 15 8.67 5.37 7.43
C ARG A 15 10.18 5.56 7.32
N SER A 16 10.89 5.63 8.44
CA SER A 16 12.34 5.85 8.44
C SER A 16 13.10 4.72 7.74
N ALA A 17 12.65 3.47 7.84
CA ALA A 17 13.22 2.34 7.12
C ALA A 17 13.02 2.49 5.60
N PHE A 18 11.81 2.84 5.15
CA PHE A 18 11.52 3.10 3.74
C PHE A 18 12.31 4.29 3.19
N GLU A 19 12.40 5.39 3.94
CA GLU A 19 13.20 6.57 3.56
C GLU A 19 14.67 6.20 3.30
N ARG A 20 15.26 5.34 4.16
CA ARG A 20 16.65 4.86 3.99
C ARG A 20 16.80 3.91 2.80
N ALA A 21 15.79 3.09 2.53
CA ALA A 21 15.83 2.11 1.46
C ALA A 21 15.59 2.71 0.07
N ALA A 22 14.99 3.90 -0.02
CA ALA A 22 14.46 4.48 -1.26
C ALA A 22 15.36 4.34 -2.50
N ASP A 23 16.65 4.67 -2.38
CA ASP A 23 17.59 4.65 -3.51
C ASP A 23 17.91 3.23 -4.03
N ARG A 24 17.77 2.20 -3.18
CA ARG A 24 18.08 0.79 -3.48
C ARG A 24 16.88 -0.14 -3.37
N TYR A 25 15.69 0.42 -3.14
CA TYR A 25 14.49 -0.35 -2.80
C TYR A 25 14.18 -1.40 -3.88
N GLU A 26 14.28 -1.00 -5.15
CA GLU A 26 13.97 -1.88 -6.29
C GLU A 26 14.93 -3.07 -6.41
N GLU A 27 16.16 -2.99 -5.87
CA GLU A 27 17.12 -4.11 -5.85
C GLU A 27 16.64 -5.27 -4.96
N ALA A 28 15.83 -4.97 -3.94
CA ALA A 28 15.35 -5.94 -2.95
C ALA A 28 13.83 -6.19 -3.03
N ALA A 29 13.14 -5.64 -4.04
CA ALA A 29 11.67 -5.64 -4.12
C ALA A 29 11.09 -6.73 -5.02
N ALA A 30 11.78 -7.86 -5.22
CA ALA A 30 11.36 -8.90 -6.17
C ALA A 30 9.95 -9.44 -5.87
N LEU A 31 9.65 -9.74 -4.61
CA LEU A 31 8.32 -10.20 -4.18
C LEU A 31 7.26 -9.13 -4.46
N GLN A 32 7.54 -7.88 -4.11
CA GLN A 32 6.62 -6.76 -4.30
C GLN A 32 6.31 -6.56 -5.79
N GLN A 33 7.31 -6.70 -6.67
CA GLN A 33 7.16 -6.55 -8.12
C GLN A 33 6.34 -7.69 -8.74
N GLU A 34 6.51 -8.92 -8.26
CA GLU A 34 5.74 -10.08 -8.69
C GLU A 34 4.26 -9.93 -8.27
N VAL A 35 4.01 -9.57 -7.00
CA VAL A 35 2.65 -9.34 -6.50
C VAL A 35 2.00 -8.15 -7.21
N GLU A 36 2.74 -7.08 -7.47
CA GLU A 36 2.26 -5.93 -8.26
C GLU A 36 1.85 -6.34 -9.66
N GLY A 37 2.65 -7.17 -10.34
CA GLY A 37 2.35 -7.68 -11.68
C GLY A 37 1.02 -8.42 -11.71
N ARG A 38 0.81 -9.35 -10.77
CA ARG A 38 -0.45 -10.09 -10.64
C ARG A 38 -1.62 -9.17 -10.30
N LEU A 39 -1.42 -8.16 -9.46
CA LEU A 39 -2.47 -7.21 -9.12
C LEU A 39 -2.89 -6.36 -10.33
N LEU A 40 -1.91 -5.94 -11.15
CA LEU A 40 -2.18 -5.21 -12.40
C LEU A 40 -2.94 -6.09 -13.40
N GLU A 41 -2.62 -7.38 -13.52
CA GLU A 41 -3.37 -8.34 -14.36
C GLU A 41 -4.83 -8.47 -13.90
N ARG A 42 -5.12 -8.37 -12.60
CA ARG A 42 -6.51 -8.39 -12.11
C ARG A 42 -7.35 -7.22 -12.61
N LEU A 43 -6.73 -6.09 -12.98
CA LEU A 43 -7.44 -4.98 -13.62
C LEU A 43 -7.97 -5.32 -15.01
N ASP A 44 -7.49 -6.39 -15.67
CA ASP A 44 -8.05 -6.85 -16.96
C ASP A 44 -9.45 -7.44 -16.83
N LEU A 45 -9.82 -7.87 -15.62
CA LEU A 45 -11.15 -8.40 -15.32
C LEU A 45 -12.16 -7.29 -15.00
N VAL A 46 -11.70 -6.05 -14.87
CA VAL A 46 -12.50 -4.90 -14.44
C VAL A 46 -12.77 -3.99 -15.65
N ARG A 47 -14.04 -3.64 -15.87
CA ARG A 47 -14.48 -2.75 -16.97
C ARG A 47 -14.49 -1.26 -16.61
N LEU A 48 -13.87 -0.90 -15.48
CA LEU A 48 -13.85 0.47 -14.98
C LEU A 48 -12.86 1.29 -15.80
N GLU A 49 -13.31 2.46 -16.26
CA GLU A 49 -12.47 3.46 -16.93
C GLU A 49 -12.26 4.66 -16.00
N PRO A 50 -11.37 4.55 -15.00
CA PRO A 50 -11.19 5.57 -13.98
C PRO A 50 -10.59 6.84 -14.58
N ARG A 51 -11.07 8.01 -14.15
CA ARG A 51 -10.47 9.31 -14.50
C ARG A 51 -9.48 9.76 -13.43
N ARG A 52 -9.70 9.37 -12.17
CA ARG A 52 -8.86 9.73 -11.02
C ARG A 52 -8.50 8.47 -10.25
N ILE A 53 -7.21 8.19 -10.15
CA ILE A 53 -6.67 7.00 -9.52
C ILE A 53 -5.77 7.41 -8.35
N LEU A 54 -5.95 6.78 -7.20
CA LEU A 54 -5.02 6.85 -6.08
C LEU A 54 -4.16 5.59 -6.07
N ASP A 55 -2.84 5.74 -6.20
CA ASP A 55 -1.86 4.70 -5.88
C ASP A 55 -1.43 4.88 -4.43
N LEU A 56 -2.01 4.06 -3.54
CA LEU A 56 -1.87 4.16 -2.09
C LEU A 56 -0.75 3.25 -1.58
N GLY A 57 0.32 3.85 -1.07
CA GLY A 57 1.58 3.15 -0.80
C GLY A 57 2.45 3.03 -2.05
N ALA A 58 2.55 4.11 -2.82
CA ALA A 58 3.13 4.07 -4.17
C ALA A 58 4.62 3.68 -4.21
N GLY A 59 5.35 3.75 -3.09
CA GLY A 59 6.78 3.46 -3.04
C GLY A 59 7.55 4.29 -4.06
N THR A 60 8.40 3.63 -4.84
CA THR A 60 9.19 4.26 -5.92
C THR A 60 8.41 4.47 -7.23
N GLY A 61 7.11 4.16 -7.25
CA GLY A 61 6.18 4.57 -8.30
C GLY A 61 6.10 3.62 -9.50
N ARG A 62 6.43 2.34 -9.33
CA ARG A 62 6.27 1.32 -10.38
C ARG A 62 4.79 1.13 -10.75
N GLY A 63 3.94 0.88 -9.75
CA GLY A 63 2.48 0.84 -9.90
C GLY A 63 1.91 2.11 -10.52
N SER A 64 2.23 3.27 -9.98
CA SER A 64 1.88 4.59 -10.55
C SER A 64 2.23 4.70 -12.04
N HIS A 65 3.41 4.24 -12.45
CA HIS A 65 3.82 4.27 -13.85
C HIS A 65 2.99 3.32 -14.72
N ALA A 66 2.74 2.09 -14.25
CA ALA A 66 1.90 1.11 -14.95
C ALA A 66 0.46 1.62 -15.12
N LEU A 67 -0.12 2.21 -14.07
CA LEU A 67 -1.45 2.82 -14.10
C LEU A 67 -1.53 3.96 -15.13
N LEU A 68 -0.51 4.82 -15.21
CA LEU A 68 -0.42 5.87 -16.24
C LEU A 68 -0.32 5.31 -17.67
N GLN A 69 0.34 4.17 -17.86
CA GLN A 69 0.44 3.52 -19.17
C GLN A 69 -0.90 2.91 -19.58
N ARG A 70 -1.56 2.23 -18.64
CA ARG A 70 -2.85 1.56 -18.83
C ARG A 70 -3.98 2.56 -19.10
N TYR A 71 -4.17 3.52 -18.20
CA TYR A 71 -5.27 4.48 -18.28
C TYR A 71 -4.78 5.82 -18.83
N ARG A 72 -4.74 5.94 -20.16
CA ARG A 72 -4.12 7.10 -20.83
C ARG A 72 -4.78 8.44 -20.48
N GLY A 73 -6.07 8.44 -20.20
CA GLY A 73 -6.84 9.63 -19.81
C GLY A 73 -6.91 9.89 -18.30
N ALA A 74 -6.38 8.99 -17.46
CA ALA A 74 -6.50 9.12 -16.01
C ALA A 74 -5.42 10.04 -15.42
N GLN A 75 -5.80 10.78 -14.38
CA GLN A 75 -4.89 11.39 -13.43
C GLN A 75 -4.54 10.37 -12.35
N VAL A 76 -3.25 10.14 -12.14
CA VAL A 76 -2.74 9.26 -11.07
C VAL A 76 -2.16 10.14 -9.97
N VAL A 77 -2.63 9.94 -8.74
CA VAL A 77 -2.07 10.51 -7.52
C VAL A 77 -1.38 9.39 -6.76
N ALA A 78 -0.07 9.52 -6.54
CA ALA A 78 0.73 8.65 -5.72
C ALA A 78 0.76 9.17 -4.28
N LEU A 79 0.35 8.34 -3.32
CA LEU A 79 0.48 8.62 -1.90
C LEU A 79 1.43 7.63 -1.24
N ASP A 80 2.35 8.15 -0.43
CA ASP A 80 3.23 7.34 0.41
C ASP A 80 3.59 8.12 1.69
N ILE A 81 3.85 7.42 2.78
CA ILE A 81 4.26 8.03 4.05
C ILE A 81 5.74 8.45 4.05
N ALA A 82 6.56 7.82 3.19
CA ALA A 82 7.98 8.11 3.03
C ALA A 82 8.20 9.08 1.85
N LEU A 83 8.68 10.28 2.16
CA LEU A 83 8.84 11.34 1.16
C LEU A 83 9.90 10.98 0.11
N ARG A 84 11.01 10.33 0.48
CA ARG A 84 12.05 9.91 -0.47
C ARG A 84 11.54 8.89 -1.49
N MET A 85 10.62 8.01 -1.09
CA MET A 85 9.95 7.11 -2.03
C MET A 85 9.26 7.92 -3.15
N LEU A 86 8.47 8.92 -2.75
CA LEU A 86 7.79 9.82 -3.69
C LEU A 86 8.74 10.64 -4.56
N GLN A 87 9.96 10.94 -4.09
CA GLN A 87 10.96 11.64 -4.92
C GLN A 87 11.37 10.79 -6.14
N HIS A 88 11.41 9.46 -6.01
CA HIS A 88 11.60 8.56 -7.15
C HIS A 88 10.33 8.52 -8.01
N THR A 89 9.15 8.43 -7.41
CA THR A 89 7.86 8.41 -8.11
C THR A 89 7.66 9.64 -9.00
N ARG A 90 8.01 10.83 -8.53
CA ARG A 90 7.94 12.08 -9.32
C ARG A 90 8.82 12.08 -10.57
N ARG A 91 9.81 11.18 -10.66
CA ARG A 91 10.69 11.03 -11.82
C ARG A 91 10.12 10.02 -12.83
N ARG A 92 9.13 9.20 -12.44
CA ARG A 92 8.44 8.26 -13.32
C ARG A 92 7.53 9.01 -14.29
N GLY A 93 7.50 8.55 -15.55
CA GLY A 93 6.68 9.15 -16.62
C GLY A 93 7.34 10.30 -17.38
N ARG A 94 6.68 10.72 -18.46
CA ARG A 94 7.14 11.82 -19.35
C ARG A 94 6.69 13.16 -18.79
N TRP A 95 7.34 14.27 -19.18
CA TRP A 95 7.10 15.61 -18.61
C TRP A 95 5.62 16.00 -18.47
N LEU A 96 4.78 15.66 -19.45
CA LEU A 96 3.32 15.94 -19.46
C LEU A 96 2.44 14.86 -18.81
N ARG A 97 3.00 13.70 -18.46
CA ARG A 97 2.28 12.54 -17.92
C ARG A 97 3.09 11.90 -16.80
N ARG A 98 3.08 12.55 -15.64
CA ARG A 98 3.69 12.11 -14.39
C ARG A 98 2.63 11.98 -13.30
N PRO A 99 2.84 11.12 -12.31
CA PRO A 99 1.94 11.07 -11.16
C PRO A 99 2.04 12.37 -10.37
N LEU A 100 0.91 12.84 -9.86
CA LEU A 100 0.90 13.80 -8.76
C LEU A 100 1.35 13.06 -7.50
N CYS A 101 2.01 13.73 -6.56
CA CYS A 101 2.51 13.07 -5.36
C CYS A 101 2.04 13.81 -4.11
N ALA A 102 1.55 13.05 -3.13
CA ALA A 102 1.15 13.53 -1.82
C ALA A 102 1.82 12.69 -0.74
N CYS A 103 2.53 13.31 0.19
CA CYS A 103 3.06 12.60 1.35
C CYS A 103 1.98 12.57 2.44
N GLY A 104 1.62 11.38 2.93
CA GLY A 104 0.51 11.23 3.87
C GLY A 104 0.39 9.84 4.47
N ASP A 105 -0.46 9.73 5.48
CA ASP A 105 -0.82 8.46 6.12
C ASP A 105 -2.11 7.92 5.51
N ALA A 106 -2.17 6.62 5.24
CA ALA A 106 -3.35 5.94 4.71
C ALA A 106 -4.55 6.00 5.67
N GLU A 107 -4.30 6.13 6.98
CA GLU A 107 -5.33 6.30 8.01
C GLU A 107 -5.84 7.75 8.14
N ARG A 108 -5.25 8.70 7.41
CA ARG A 108 -5.61 10.12 7.42
C ARG A 108 -5.36 10.75 6.05
N LEU A 109 -6.17 10.37 5.07
CA LEU A 109 -5.98 10.73 3.68
C LEU A 109 -6.26 12.23 3.46
N PRO A 110 -5.30 12.99 2.87
CA PRO A 110 -5.43 14.42 2.65
C PRO A 110 -6.27 14.76 1.40
N PHE A 111 -7.35 14.02 1.18
CA PHE A 111 -8.20 14.12 -0.01
C PHE A 111 -9.66 14.32 0.36
N ALA A 112 -10.42 14.99 -0.51
CA ALA A 112 -11.86 15.14 -0.35
C ALA A 112 -12.60 13.79 -0.48
N ALA A 113 -13.83 13.73 0.04
CA ALA A 113 -14.68 12.57 -0.18
C ALA A 113 -15.02 12.42 -1.68
N GLY A 114 -15.11 11.18 -2.18
CA GLY A 114 -15.43 10.91 -3.59
C GLY A 114 -14.38 11.43 -4.60
N ALA A 115 -13.14 11.62 -4.16
CA ALA A 115 -12.06 12.15 -4.99
C ALA A 115 -11.54 11.15 -6.04
N PHE A 116 -11.69 9.84 -5.82
CA PHE A 116 -11.09 8.81 -6.68
C PHE A 116 -12.10 7.79 -7.19
N ASP A 117 -11.92 7.38 -8.44
CA ASP A 117 -12.73 6.34 -9.06
C ASP A 117 -12.09 4.95 -8.83
N LEU A 118 -10.76 4.90 -8.66
CA LEU A 118 -9.99 3.70 -8.33
C LEU A 118 -8.97 4.02 -7.24
N VAL A 119 -8.94 3.22 -6.19
CA VAL A 119 -7.80 3.13 -5.26
C VAL A 119 -7.09 1.81 -5.51
N TYR A 120 -5.81 1.91 -5.85
CA TYR A 120 -4.90 0.80 -6.09
C TYR A 120 -3.86 0.77 -4.97
N SER A 121 -3.62 -0.39 -4.34
CA SER A 121 -2.64 -0.50 -3.26
C SER A 121 -1.91 -1.84 -3.27
N ASN A 122 -0.61 -1.84 -3.49
CA ASN A 122 0.18 -3.07 -3.51
C ASN A 122 1.01 -3.21 -2.23
N LEU A 123 0.69 -4.20 -1.39
CA LEU A 123 1.44 -4.54 -0.18
C LEU A 123 1.72 -3.32 0.73
N MET A 124 0.72 -2.47 0.95
CA MET A 124 0.81 -1.34 1.88
C MET A 124 -0.07 -1.51 3.12
N LEU A 125 -1.27 -2.08 3.01
CA LEU A 125 -2.24 -2.09 4.12
C LEU A 125 -1.73 -2.78 5.39
N GLN A 126 -0.82 -3.75 5.27
CA GLN A 126 -0.19 -4.39 6.44
C GLN A 126 0.71 -3.45 7.26
N TRP A 127 0.93 -2.22 6.81
CA TRP A 127 1.64 -1.18 7.55
C TRP A 127 0.70 -0.22 8.29
N CYS A 128 -0.62 -0.38 8.12
CA CYS A 128 -1.62 0.32 8.92
C CYS A 128 -1.66 -0.29 10.32
N THR A 129 -1.88 0.58 11.31
CA THR A 129 -2.03 0.21 12.73
C THR A 129 -3.48 -0.02 13.11
N ASP A 130 -4.41 0.57 12.35
CA ASP A 130 -5.85 0.48 12.53
C ASP A 130 -6.48 0.32 11.14
N LEU A 131 -6.90 -0.91 10.83
CA LEU A 131 -7.45 -1.23 9.51
C LEU A 131 -8.82 -0.57 9.32
N ASP A 132 -9.68 -0.57 10.35
CA ASP A 132 -11.02 0.04 10.29
C ASP A 132 -10.92 1.53 9.93
N VAL A 133 -9.97 2.24 10.54
CA VAL A 133 -9.71 3.66 10.21
C VAL A 133 -9.22 3.80 8.76
N ALA A 134 -8.30 2.94 8.31
CA ALA A 134 -7.81 2.97 6.93
C ALA A 134 -8.93 2.68 5.92
N PHE A 135 -9.77 1.66 6.16
CA PHE A 135 -10.90 1.30 5.30
C PHE A 135 -12.01 2.35 5.34
N ALA A 136 -12.25 3.01 6.48
CA ALA A 136 -13.14 4.15 6.58
C ALA A 136 -12.66 5.32 5.70
N GLU A 137 -11.36 5.64 5.73
CA GLU A 137 -10.77 6.66 4.86
C GLU A 137 -10.82 6.28 3.38
N LEU A 138 -10.48 5.04 3.04
CA LEU A 138 -10.59 4.48 1.68
C LEU A 138 -12.01 4.62 1.14
N ARG A 139 -13.00 4.20 1.93
CA ARG A 139 -14.42 4.33 1.59
C ARG A 139 -14.84 5.78 1.43
N ARG A 140 -14.33 6.69 2.28
CA ARG A 140 -14.63 8.12 2.19
C ARG A 140 -14.10 8.73 0.90
N VAL A 141 -12.85 8.45 0.52
CA VAL A 141 -12.23 9.07 -0.66
C VAL A 141 -12.67 8.44 -1.98
N LEU A 142 -13.20 7.22 -1.96
CA LEU A 142 -13.79 6.56 -3.13
C LEU A 142 -15.11 7.22 -3.54
N ALA A 143 -15.26 7.45 -4.84
CA ALA A 143 -16.51 7.88 -5.43
C ALA A 143 -17.55 6.74 -5.40
N PRO A 144 -18.86 7.05 -5.44
CA PRO A 144 -19.89 6.03 -5.63
C PRO A 144 -19.61 5.19 -6.89
N GLY A 145 -19.62 3.86 -6.74
CA GLY A 145 -19.25 2.93 -7.82
C GLY A 145 -17.75 2.82 -8.10
N GLY A 146 -16.91 3.47 -7.29
CA GLY A 146 -15.46 3.34 -7.35
C GLY A 146 -14.98 1.99 -6.83
N LEU A 147 -13.75 1.63 -7.19
CA LEU A 147 -13.13 0.35 -6.86
C LEU A 147 -11.93 0.53 -5.93
N LEU A 148 -11.87 -0.27 -4.87
CA LEU A 148 -10.63 -0.56 -4.16
C LEU A 148 -10.06 -1.89 -4.70
N LEU A 149 -8.81 -1.87 -5.13
CA LEU A 149 -8.07 -3.07 -5.50
C LEU A 149 -6.73 -3.08 -4.76
N PHE A 150 -6.46 -4.14 -3.99
CA PHE A 150 -5.25 -4.21 -3.18
C PHE A 150 -4.69 -5.61 -3.00
N THR A 151 -3.45 -5.67 -2.52
CA THR A 151 -2.80 -6.88 -2.00
C THR A 151 -2.26 -6.62 -0.60
N THR A 152 -2.24 -7.66 0.21
CA THR A 152 -1.61 -7.64 1.53
C THR A 152 -1.11 -9.04 1.89
N PHE A 153 -0.39 -9.15 3.00
CA PHE A 153 0.06 -10.44 3.53
C PHE A 153 -1.01 -11.03 4.44
N GLY A 154 -1.16 -12.35 4.40
CA GLY A 154 -2.05 -13.12 5.27
C GLY A 154 -1.30 -13.85 6.40
N PRO A 155 -2.03 -14.50 7.33
CA PRO A 155 -1.48 -15.05 8.57
C PRO A 155 -0.39 -16.10 8.36
N ASP A 156 -0.44 -16.85 7.25
CA ASP A 156 0.55 -17.87 6.86
C ASP A 156 1.88 -17.27 6.36
N THR A 157 1.93 -15.95 6.15
CA THR A 157 3.16 -15.28 5.71
C THR A 157 4.16 -15.26 6.87
N LEU A 158 5.38 -15.76 6.63
CA LEU A 158 6.46 -15.89 7.63
C LEU A 158 6.10 -16.75 8.85
N HIS A 159 5.17 -17.69 8.73
CA HIS A 159 4.75 -18.53 9.85
C HIS A 159 5.88 -19.42 10.40
N GLU A 160 6.78 -19.92 9.55
CA GLU A 160 7.94 -20.71 9.99
C GLU A 160 8.92 -19.83 10.78
N LEU A 161 9.14 -18.59 10.33
CA LEU A 161 9.98 -17.63 11.05
C LEU A 161 9.36 -17.24 12.39
N ARG A 162 8.03 -17.07 12.44
CA ARG A 162 7.29 -16.84 13.69
C ARG A 162 7.45 -18.02 14.65
N GLY A 163 7.34 -19.25 14.14
CA GLY A 163 7.55 -20.46 14.91
C GLY A 163 8.96 -20.55 15.47
N ALA A 164 9.99 -20.33 14.63
CA ALA A 164 11.38 -20.38 15.06
C ALA A 164 11.71 -19.36 16.17
N TRP A 165 11.20 -18.12 16.08
CA TRP A 165 11.43 -17.11 17.12
C TRP A 165 10.74 -17.44 18.44
N SER A 166 9.58 -18.12 18.39
CA SER A 166 8.87 -18.53 19.61
C SER A 166 9.63 -19.56 20.46
N GLU A 167 10.59 -20.27 19.86
CA GLU A 167 11.50 -21.17 20.57
C GLU A 167 12.69 -20.44 21.21
N VAL A 168 12.97 -19.20 20.80
CA VAL A 168 14.10 -18.39 21.28
C VAL A 168 13.69 -17.49 22.44
N ASP A 169 12.62 -16.71 22.28
CA ASP A 169 12.09 -15.83 23.32
C ASP A 169 10.58 -15.56 23.15
N GLY A 170 10.00 -14.81 24.10
CA GLY A 170 8.57 -14.45 24.10
C GLY A 170 8.24 -13.15 23.37
N HIS A 171 9.17 -12.56 22.62
CA HIS A 171 8.94 -11.30 21.91
C HIS A 171 8.37 -11.52 20.51
N THR A 172 7.65 -10.53 19.99
CA THR A 172 7.17 -10.56 18.61
C THR A 172 8.22 -10.01 17.66
N HIS A 173 8.74 -10.86 16.77
CA HIS A 173 9.81 -10.53 15.82
C HIS A 173 9.33 -10.37 14.37
N VAL A 174 8.07 -10.72 14.09
CA VAL A 174 7.45 -10.60 12.77
C VAL A 174 6.12 -9.87 12.90
N ASN A 175 5.73 -9.12 11.87
CA ASN A 175 4.43 -8.45 11.87
C ASN A 175 3.29 -9.48 12.01
N ALA A 176 2.26 -9.11 12.76
CA ALA A 176 0.98 -9.80 12.70
C ALA A 176 0.29 -9.44 11.38
N PHE A 177 -0.01 -10.46 10.58
CA PHE A 177 -0.75 -10.31 9.34
C PHE A 177 -2.17 -10.83 9.56
N LEU A 178 -3.15 -9.98 9.25
CA LEU A 178 -4.56 -10.25 9.51
C LEU A 178 -5.10 -11.32 8.57
N ASP A 179 -6.09 -12.06 9.06
CA ASP A 179 -6.82 -13.01 8.25
C ASP A 179 -7.75 -12.28 7.26
N MET A 180 -8.10 -12.95 6.17
CA MET A 180 -9.02 -12.41 5.18
C MET A 180 -10.42 -12.14 5.76
N HIS A 181 -10.86 -12.89 6.78
CA HIS A 181 -12.12 -12.63 7.46
C HIS A 181 -12.09 -11.29 8.19
N ASP A 182 -11.02 -11.00 8.94
CA ASP A 182 -10.85 -9.73 9.66
C ASP A 182 -10.80 -8.54 8.70
N ILE A 183 -10.14 -8.71 7.55
CA ILE A 183 -10.09 -7.68 6.49
C ILE A 183 -11.47 -7.46 5.85
N GLY A 184 -12.28 -8.52 5.75
CA GLY A 184 -13.62 -8.46 5.16
C GLY A 184 -14.68 -7.81 6.06
N ASP A 185 -14.46 -7.83 7.37
CA ASP A 185 -15.38 -7.27 8.38
C ASP A 185 -15.11 -5.78 8.70
N ALA A 186 -14.00 -5.22 8.20
CA ALA A 186 -13.56 -3.82 8.41
C ALA A 186 -14.34 -2.76 7.60
#